data_AF-A0A150Q975-F1
#
_entry.id   AF-A0A150Q975-F1
#
_cell.length_a   1.000
_cell.length_b   1.000
_cell.length_c   1.000
_cell.angle_alpha   90.00
_cell.angle_beta   90.00
_cell.angle_gamma   90.00
#
_symmetry.space_group_name_H-M   'P 1'
#
loop_
_entity.id
_entity.type
_entity.pdbx_description
1 polymer ?
#
loop_
_entity_poly.entity_id
_entity_poly.type
_entity_poly.pdbx_seq_one_letter_code
_entity_poly.pdbx_strand_id
1 'polypeptide(L)'
;MGDDNPTRCGSPQHPARQRGLTVRGLGCLIIVGAVAVALVGVLLERPSGPVLSDSSHRPNPDADIFARTVRANQALRERQEREQRERERKQEKARLAAIEAARPPAERAALATEALTGDGGDTKEAYCRARELLDPIEPKDRGAADVRKALSLMKAKQALLLHAERAAFEKTRGLMCRDGTMSPTCRCHGPHRGCCSHHRGVAGCEPLPTEVSCP
;
A
#
# COMPACT_ATOMS: atom_id res chain seq x y z
N MET A 1 39.71 -55.05 10.94
CA MET A 1 40.64 -54.27 10.10
C MET A 1 39.80 -53.32 9.27
N GLY A 2 39.97 -52.02 9.53
CA GLY A 2 39.62 -50.86 8.68
C GLY A 2 38.13 -50.50 8.54
N ASP A 3 37.71 -49.24 8.59
CA ASP A 3 38.34 -47.99 8.98
C ASP A 3 37.21 -46.99 9.30
N ASP A 4 37.26 -46.39 10.48
CA ASP A 4 36.38 -45.30 10.91
C ASP A 4 36.84 -44.00 10.23
N ASN A 5 35.93 -43.32 9.51
CA ASN A 5 36.20 -42.02 8.90
C ASN A 5 35.22 -40.97 9.44
N PRO A 6 35.63 -40.11 10.40
CA PRO A 6 34.76 -39.06 10.92
C PRO A 6 34.81 -37.81 10.04
N THR A 7 33.66 -37.47 9.46
CA THR A 7 33.41 -36.23 8.72
C THR A 7 33.58 -35.02 9.64
N ARG A 8 34.68 -34.26 9.44
CA ARG A 8 34.93 -32.96 10.07
C ARG A 8 33.89 -31.93 9.63
N CYS A 9 33.08 -31.44 10.58
CA CYS A 9 32.31 -30.21 10.43
C CYS A 9 33.27 -29.01 10.53
N GLY A 10 33.52 -28.34 9.40
CA GLY A 10 34.22 -27.06 9.37
C GLY A 10 33.29 -25.90 9.73
N SER A 11 33.61 -25.17 10.78
CA SER A 11 32.94 -23.93 11.18
C SER A 11 33.31 -22.79 10.22
N PRO A 12 32.33 -22.00 9.70
CA PRO A 12 32.65 -20.79 8.97
C PRO A 12 33.04 -19.65 9.93
N GLN A 13 34.18 -19.03 9.63
CA GLN A 13 34.67 -17.81 10.27
C GLN A 13 33.86 -16.60 9.77
N HIS A 14 33.23 -15.86 10.69
CA HIS A 14 32.64 -14.55 10.41
C HIS A 14 33.65 -13.43 10.69
N PRO A 15 33.98 -12.56 9.71
CA PRO A 15 34.68 -11.32 10.01
C PRO A 15 33.70 -10.28 10.60
N ALA A 16 34.17 -9.67 11.69
CA ALA A 16 33.53 -8.56 12.38
C ALA A 16 33.44 -7.31 11.47
N ARG A 17 32.26 -6.67 11.42
CA ARG A 17 32.08 -5.33 10.84
C ARG A 17 31.18 -4.52 11.76
N GLN A 18 31.79 -3.74 12.66
CA GLN A 18 31.13 -2.71 13.48
C GLN A 18 31.46 -1.33 12.87
N ARG A 19 30.44 -0.60 12.41
CA ARG A 19 29.68 0.49 13.08
C ARG A 19 30.31 1.87 12.85
N GLY A 20 29.52 2.77 12.27
CA GLY A 20 29.76 4.19 12.31
C GLY A 20 28.89 4.95 11.31
N LEU A 21 27.66 5.30 11.70
CA LEU A 21 26.97 6.47 11.14
C LEU A 21 25.86 6.91 12.09
N THR A 22 26.20 7.95 12.86
CA THR A 22 25.29 8.79 13.62
C THR A 22 24.69 9.85 12.70
N VAL A 23 23.36 9.93 12.60
CA VAL A 23 22.70 11.14 12.11
C VAL A 23 21.71 11.60 13.18
N ARG A 24 22.13 12.67 13.86
CA ARG A 24 21.32 13.57 14.69
C ARG A 24 20.76 14.67 13.79
N GLY A 25 19.52 15.10 14.05
CA GLY A 25 18.97 16.36 13.51
C GLY A 25 17.45 16.28 13.42
N LEU A 26 16.74 16.47 14.52
CA LEU A 26 16.07 17.75 14.87
C LEU A 26 15.26 18.35 13.70
N GLY A 27 13.95 18.10 13.73
CA GLY A 27 12.96 18.77 12.90
C GLY A 27 11.61 18.79 13.61
N CYS A 28 11.51 19.53 14.72
CA CYS A 28 10.27 19.68 15.49
C CYS A 28 10.18 21.13 15.98
N LEU A 29 9.54 21.98 15.17
CA LEU A 29 9.15 23.40 15.37
C LEU A 29 8.86 23.87 13.94
N ILE A 30 7.67 24.25 13.48
CA ILE A 30 6.83 25.39 13.90
C ILE A 30 5.47 25.19 13.17
N ILE A 31 4.38 24.84 13.85
CA ILE A 31 3.00 25.07 13.35
C ILE A 31 2.08 25.37 14.54
N VAL A 32 2.32 26.49 15.23
CA VAL A 32 1.35 27.06 16.18
C VAL A 32 1.38 28.58 15.99
N GLY A 33 0.62 29.10 15.02
CA GLY A 33 0.69 30.54 14.73
C GLY A 33 -0.31 31.14 13.75
N ALA A 34 -1.35 30.41 13.31
CA ALA A 34 -2.29 30.93 12.30
C ALA A 34 -3.76 31.00 12.73
N VAL A 35 -4.11 30.50 13.93
CA VAL A 35 -5.53 30.40 14.35
C VAL A 35 -6.00 31.63 15.17
N ALA A 36 -5.10 32.49 15.64
CA ALA A 36 -5.44 33.56 16.57
C ALA A 36 -5.98 34.86 15.92
N VAL A 37 -5.87 35.06 14.60
CA VAL A 37 -6.25 36.34 13.96
C VAL A 37 -7.70 36.36 13.45
N ALA A 38 -8.35 35.21 13.28
CA ALA A 38 -9.73 35.16 12.77
C ALA A 38 -10.82 35.45 13.82
N LEU A 39 -10.49 35.48 15.11
CA LEU A 39 -11.48 35.62 16.19
C LEU A 39 -11.78 37.06 16.63
N VAL A 40 -11.00 38.06 16.19
CA VAL A 40 -11.15 39.44 16.67
C VAL A 40 -12.02 40.32 15.75
N GLY A 41 -12.33 39.87 14.53
CA GLY A 41 -13.10 40.66 13.55
C GLY A 41 -14.63 40.62 13.70
N VAL A 42 -15.20 39.74 14.53
CA VAL A 42 -16.65 39.43 14.50
C VAL A 42 -17.47 40.20 15.56
N LEU A 43 -16.85 41.05 16.39
CA LEU A 43 -17.53 41.62 17.56
C LEU A 43 -18.08 43.05 17.43
N LEU A 44 -18.08 43.69 16.25
CA LEU A 44 -18.38 45.13 16.13
C LEU A 44 -19.46 45.57 15.14
N GLU A 45 -20.26 44.67 14.56
CA GLU A 45 -21.47 45.08 13.83
C GLU A 45 -22.71 44.95 14.73
N ARG A 46 -23.09 46.08 15.33
CA ARG A 46 -24.39 46.31 15.98
C ARG A 46 -25.50 46.18 14.93
N PRO A 47 -26.44 45.22 15.05
CA PRO A 47 -27.64 45.23 14.22
C PRO A 47 -28.59 46.32 14.72
N SER A 48 -28.86 47.30 13.84
CA SER A 48 -29.97 48.25 13.96
C SER A 48 -31.29 47.47 14.09
N GLY A 49 -32.12 47.90 15.04
CA GLY A 49 -33.28 47.14 15.53
C GLY A 49 -34.33 46.74 14.48
N PRO A 50 -35.15 45.72 14.79
CA PRO A 50 -36.19 45.24 13.89
C PRO A 50 -37.30 46.29 13.76
N VAL A 51 -37.43 46.85 12.56
CA VAL A 51 -38.65 47.57 12.15
C VAL A 51 -39.74 46.51 11.97
N LEU A 52 -40.71 46.50 12.89
CA LEU A 52 -41.93 45.70 12.80
C LEU A 52 -42.81 46.24 11.67
N SER A 53 -42.47 45.87 10.43
CA SER A 53 -43.38 46.01 9.29
C SER A 53 -44.30 44.80 9.24
N ASP A 54 -45.48 44.95 9.84
CA ASP A 54 -46.61 44.04 9.75
C ASP A 54 -47.20 44.12 8.32
N SER A 55 -46.55 43.45 7.38
CA SER A 55 -47.05 43.22 6.03
C SER A 55 -47.45 41.76 5.91
N SER A 56 -48.75 41.50 6.02
CA SER A 56 -49.40 40.21 5.73
C SER A 56 -49.35 39.90 4.23
N HIS A 57 -48.15 39.82 3.68
CA HIS A 57 -47.92 39.46 2.28
C HIS A 57 -48.13 37.94 2.16
N ARG A 58 -49.33 37.54 1.70
CA ARG A 58 -49.58 36.14 1.34
C ARG A 58 -48.66 35.80 0.16
N PRO A 59 -47.73 34.82 0.30
CA PRO A 59 -46.85 34.45 -0.79
C PRO A 59 -47.68 33.97 -1.99
N ASN A 60 -47.30 34.42 -3.18
CA ASN A 60 -47.94 34.00 -4.43
C ASN A 60 -47.58 32.52 -4.67
N PRO A 61 -48.56 31.58 -4.65
CA PRO A 61 -48.30 30.15 -4.81
C PRO A 61 -47.63 29.81 -6.15
N ASP A 62 -47.82 30.63 -7.18
CA ASP A 62 -47.20 30.43 -8.50
C ASP A 62 -45.69 30.70 -8.45
N ALA A 63 -45.25 31.65 -7.61
CA ALA A 63 -43.83 31.94 -7.41
C ALA A 63 -43.09 30.76 -6.75
N ASP A 64 -43.75 30.07 -5.82
CA ASP A 64 -43.20 28.88 -5.16
C ASP A 64 -43.05 27.70 -6.11
N ILE A 65 -44.02 27.50 -7.01
CA ILE A 65 -43.98 26.44 -8.03
C ILE A 65 -42.82 26.69 -9.01
N PHE A 66 -42.66 27.94 -9.45
CA PHE A 66 -41.56 28.32 -10.33
C PHE A 66 -40.19 28.12 -9.64
N ALA A 67 -40.04 28.59 -8.41
CA ALA A 67 -38.79 28.45 -7.64
C ALA A 67 -38.43 26.97 -7.36
N ARG A 68 -39.42 26.09 -7.15
CA ARG A 68 -39.16 24.64 -7.05
C ARG A 68 -38.68 24.05 -8.36
N THR A 69 -39.31 24.42 -9.48
CA THR A 69 -38.94 23.94 -10.82
C THR A 69 -37.53 24.37 -11.20
N VAL A 70 -37.17 25.64 -10.95
CA VAL A 70 -35.81 26.16 -11.21
C VAL A 70 -34.78 25.40 -10.38
N ARG A 71 -35.02 25.20 -9.07
CA ARG A 71 -34.12 24.43 -8.19
C ARG A 71 -33.97 22.97 -8.65
N ALA A 72 -35.07 22.33 -9.06
CA ALA A 72 -35.04 20.96 -9.57
C ALA A 72 -34.21 20.84 -10.86
N ASN A 73 -34.40 21.77 -11.80
CA ASN A 73 -33.63 21.81 -13.04
C ASN A 73 -32.15 22.09 -12.80
N GLN A 74 -31.83 23.00 -11.86
CA GLN A 74 -30.45 23.25 -11.46
C GLN A 74 -29.80 22.01 -10.85
N ALA A 75 -30.47 21.33 -9.92
CA ALA A 75 -29.97 20.10 -9.32
C ALA A 75 -29.76 18.98 -10.35
N LEU A 76 -30.61 18.89 -11.38
CA LEU A 76 -30.43 17.93 -12.47
C LEU A 76 -29.17 18.23 -13.30
N ARG A 77 -28.94 19.51 -13.64
CA ARG A 77 -27.73 19.94 -14.36
C ARG A 77 -26.47 19.63 -13.57
N GLU A 78 -26.45 19.95 -12.28
CA GLU A 78 -25.32 19.65 -11.40
C GLU A 78 -25.03 18.15 -11.30
N ARG A 79 -26.05 17.29 -11.29
CA ARG A 79 -25.86 15.83 -11.33
C ARG A 79 -25.26 15.37 -12.67
N GLN A 80 -25.81 15.84 -13.79
CA GLN A 80 -25.29 15.52 -15.13
C GLN A 80 -23.83 15.94 -15.28
N GLU A 81 -23.46 17.14 -14.81
CA GLU A 81 -22.08 17.62 -14.83
C GLU A 81 -21.16 16.76 -13.95
N ARG A 82 -21.60 16.36 -12.76
CA ARG A 82 -20.81 15.47 -11.88
C ARG A 82 -20.58 14.11 -12.54
N GLU A 83 -21.63 13.51 -13.10
CA GLU A 83 -21.53 12.24 -13.82
C GLU A 83 -20.63 12.34 -15.04
N GLN A 84 -20.72 13.44 -15.80
CA GLN A 84 -19.84 13.69 -16.93
C GLN A 84 -18.37 13.79 -16.50
N ARG A 85 -18.07 14.59 -15.46
CA ARG A 85 -16.71 14.70 -14.91
C ARG A 85 -16.17 13.36 -14.41
N GLU A 86 -17.03 12.53 -13.81
CA GLU A 86 -16.64 11.19 -13.37
C GLU A 86 -16.33 10.28 -14.56
N ARG A 87 -17.15 10.32 -15.62
CA ARG A 87 -16.90 9.57 -16.87
C ARG A 87 -15.60 10.01 -17.54
N GLU A 88 -15.36 11.32 -17.62
CA GLU A 88 -14.12 11.88 -18.18
C GLU A 88 -12.90 11.42 -17.38
N ARG A 89 -12.95 11.50 -16.04
CA ARG A 89 -11.88 10.96 -15.17
C ARG A 89 -11.65 9.46 -15.35
N LYS A 90 -12.72 8.68 -15.48
CA LYS A 90 -12.62 7.23 -15.74
C LYS A 90 -11.99 6.95 -17.11
N GLN A 91 -12.37 7.71 -18.14
CA GLN A 91 -11.81 7.57 -19.50
C GLN A 91 -10.34 7.98 -19.54
N GLU A 92 -9.97 9.09 -18.90
CA GLU A 92 -8.58 9.54 -18.81
C GLU A 92 -7.71 8.51 -18.07
N LYS A 93 -8.20 7.99 -16.93
CA LYS A 93 -7.51 6.92 -16.20
C LYS A 93 -7.33 5.66 -17.05
N ALA A 94 -8.37 5.25 -17.77
CA ALA A 94 -8.31 4.09 -18.67
C ALA A 94 -7.33 4.32 -19.83
N ARG A 95 -7.27 5.54 -20.37
CA ARG A 95 -6.33 5.92 -21.43
C ARG A 95 -4.89 5.85 -20.95
N LEU A 96 -4.59 6.37 -19.76
CA LEU A 96 -3.25 6.30 -19.18
C LEU A 96 -2.83 4.84 -18.92
N ALA A 97 -3.72 4.03 -18.34
CA ALA A 97 -3.48 2.61 -18.13
C ALA A 97 -3.25 1.85 -19.46
N ALA A 98 -3.95 2.22 -20.53
CA ALA A 98 -3.75 1.62 -21.85
C ALA A 98 -2.37 1.97 -22.46
N ILE A 99 -1.89 3.21 -22.27
CA ILE A 99 -0.54 3.63 -22.70
C ILE A 99 0.51 2.83 -21.93
N GLU A 100 0.34 2.68 -20.62
CA GLU A 100 1.23 1.88 -19.79
C GLU A 100 1.21 0.39 -20.16
N ALA A 101 0.01 -0.15 -20.44
CA ALA A 101 -0.20 -1.51 -20.93
C ALA A 101 0.38 -1.75 -22.33
N ALA A 102 0.52 -0.70 -23.15
CA ALA A 102 1.13 -0.77 -24.47
C ALA A 102 2.67 -0.63 -24.46
N ARG A 103 3.29 -0.37 -23.31
CA ARG A 103 4.77 -0.30 -23.22
C ARG A 103 5.42 -1.59 -23.73
N PRO A 104 6.47 -1.50 -24.57
CA PRO A 104 7.21 -2.66 -25.04
C PRO A 104 7.82 -3.47 -23.88
N PRO A 105 7.89 -4.81 -24.00
CA PRO A 105 8.49 -5.67 -22.97
C PRO A 105 9.93 -5.30 -22.59
N ALA A 106 10.73 -4.84 -23.57
CA ALA A 106 12.11 -4.42 -23.33
C ALA A 106 12.19 -3.16 -22.44
N GLU A 107 11.31 -2.19 -22.66
CA GLU A 107 11.25 -0.97 -21.84
C GLU A 107 10.84 -1.30 -20.41
N ARG A 108 9.84 -2.16 -20.22
CA ARG A 108 9.44 -2.65 -18.89
C ARG A 108 10.57 -3.37 -18.18
N ALA A 109 11.33 -4.21 -18.90
CA ALA A 109 12.48 -4.91 -18.33
C ALA A 109 13.62 -3.96 -17.94
N ALA A 110 13.84 -2.89 -18.70
CA ALA A 110 14.82 -1.86 -18.37
C ALA A 110 14.43 -1.13 -17.07
N LEU A 111 13.18 -0.66 -16.97
CA LEU A 111 12.66 -0.01 -15.75
C LEU A 111 12.69 -0.94 -14.53
N ALA A 112 12.36 -2.22 -14.72
CA ALA A 112 12.44 -3.21 -13.65
C ALA A 112 13.89 -3.43 -13.19
N THR A 113 14.84 -3.48 -14.13
CA THR A 113 16.26 -3.61 -13.81
C THR A 113 16.75 -2.39 -13.03
N GLU A 114 16.41 -1.19 -13.50
CA GLU A 114 16.74 0.07 -12.82
C GLU A 114 16.20 0.10 -11.38
N ALA A 115 14.93 -0.28 -11.20
CA ALA A 115 14.32 -0.38 -9.87
C ALA A 115 15.09 -1.33 -8.94
N LEU A 116 15.58 -2.47 -9.45
CA LEU A 116 16.29 -3.49 -8.67
C LEU A 116 17.76 -3.13 -8.37
N THR A 117 18.37 -2.30 -9.21
CA THR A 117 19.79 -1.90 -9.08
C THR A 117 19.99 -0.52 -8.46
N GLY A 118 18.93 0.27 -8.29
CA GLY A 118 19.01 1.60 -7.69
C GLY A 118 19.55 1.56 -6.26
N ASP A 119 20.55 2.41 -5.98
CA ASP A 119 21.18 2.53 -4.68
C ASP A 119 20.40 3.52 -3.80
N GLY A 120 19.56 3.03 -2.88
CA GLY A 120 19.00 3.86 -1.80
C GLY A 120 17.53 3.66 -1.45
N GLY A 121 16.80 2.81 -2.18
CA GLY A 121 15.42 2.46 -1.85
C GLY A 121 15.29 1.26 -0.90
N ASP A 122 14.10 1.08 -0.32
CA ASP A 122 13.73 -0.18 0.32
C ASP A 122 13.81 -1.32 -0.73
N THR A 123 14.60 -2.35 -0.43
CA THR A 123 14.79 -3.51 -1.33
C THR A 123 13.47 -4.23 -1.62
N LYS A 124 12.54 -4.25 -0.65
CA LYS A 124 11.22 -4.86 -0.82
C LYS A 124 10.35 -4.05 -1.79
N GLU A 125 10.34 -2.73 -1.63
CA GLU A 125 9.59 -1.83 -2.51
C GLU A 125 10.14 -1.88 -3.95
N ALA A 126 11.46 -1.87 -4.10
CA ALA A 126 12.13 -2.07 -5.39
C ALA A 126 11.74 -3.39 -6.06
N TYR A 127 11.72 -4.49 -5.30
CA TYR A 127 11.28 -5.79 -5.78
C TYR A 127 9.81 -5.76 -6.25
N CYS A 128 8.92 -5.15 -5.47
CA CYS A 128 7.50 -5.09 -5.80
C CYS A 128 7.21 -4.26 -7.06
N ARG A 129 7.87 -3.10 -7.21
CA ARG A 129 7.77 -2.31 -8.46
C ARG A 129 8.30 -3.08 -9.66
N ALA A 130 9.43 -3.79 -9.51
CA ALA A 130 9.99 -4.59 -10.59
C ALA A 130 9.05 -5.75 -10.98
N ARG A 131 8.41 -6.39 -9.99
CA ARG A 131 7.40 -7.43 -10.22
C ARG A 131 6.19 -6.89 -10.98
N GLU A 132 5.66 -5.73 -10.59
CA GLU A 132 4.53 -5.08 -11.28
C GLU A 132 4.83 -4.80 -12.77
N LEU A 133 6.08 -4.41 -13.08
CA LEU A 133 6.51 -4.17 -14.46
C LEU A 133 6.68 -5.46 -15.27
N LEU A 134 7.09 -6.56 -14.64
CA LEU A 134 7.42 -7.82 -15.32
C LEU A 134 6.25 -8.80 -15.39
N ASP A 135 5.31 -8.78 -14.43
CA ASP A 135 4.18 -9.72 -14.36
C ASP A 135 3.28 -9.68 -15.62
N PRO A 136 2.93 -8.49 -16.18
CA PRO A 136 2.12 -8.39 -17.39
C PRO A 136 2.84 -8.80 -18.69
N ILE A 137 4.12 -9.18 -18.65
CA ILE A 137 4.84 -9.61 -19.85
C ILE A 137 4.38 -11.02 -20.24
N GLU A 138 3.81 -11.10 -21.44
CA GLU A 138 3.33 -12.33 -22.07
C GLU A 138 4.42 -13.42 -22.14
N PRO A 139 4.09 -14.71 -21.97
CA PRO A 139 5.07 -15.80 -21.97
C PRO A 139 5.98 -15.85 -23.20
N LYS A 140 5.47 -15.46 -24.38
CA LYS A 140 6.23 -15.41 -25.64
C LYS A 140 7.39 -14.41 -25.61
N ASP A 141 7.25 -13.32 -24.86
CA ASP A 141 8.23 -12.23 -24.81
C ASP A 141 9.27 -12.42 -23.70
N ARG A 142 9.03 -13.37 -22.77
CA ARG A 142 9.94 -13.67 -21.64
C ARG A 142 11.29 -14.23 -22.06
N GLY A 143 11.43 -14.70 -23.31
CA GLY A 143 12.68 -15.19 -23.87
C GLY A 143 13.68 -14.09 -24.27
N ALA A 144 13.21 -12.84 -24.41
CA ALA A 144 14.06 -11.70 -24.76
C ALA A 144 15.21 -11.54 -23.75
N ALA A 145 16.41 -11.15 -24.23
CA ALA A 145 17.61 -11.09 -23.39
C ALA A 145 17.42 -10.13 -22.20
N ASP A 146 16.84 -8.95 -22.44
CA ASP A 146 16.61 -7.94 -21.41
C ASP A 146 15.60 -8.41 -20.37
N VAL A 147 14.51 -9.04 -20.80
CA VAL A 147 13.48 -9.60 -19.91
C VAL A 147 14.07 -10.73 -19.06
N ARG A 148 14.87 -11.63 -19.65
CA ARG A 148 15.55 -12.70 -18.90
C ARG A 148 16.51 -12.15 -17.85
N LYS A 149 17.24 -11.08 -18.18
CA LYS A 149 18.14 -10.39 -17.24
C LYS A 149 17.36 -9.77 -16.08
N ALA A 150 16.27 -9.06 -16.35
CA ALA A 150 15.44 -8.46 -15.31
C ALA A 150 14.82 -9.53 -14.39
N LEU A 151 14.28 -10.61 -14.97
CA LEU A 151 13.71 -11.73 -14.22
C LEU A 151 14.75 -12.47 -13.36
N SER A 152 15.99 -12.63 -13.83
CA SER A 152 17.04 -13.27 -13.03
C SER A 152 17.47 -12.41 -11.84
N LEU A 153 17.59 -11.10 -12.02
CA LEU A 153 17.82 -10.14 -10.94
C LEU A 153 16.68 -10.16 -9.92
N MET A 154 15.43 -10.15 -10.39
CA MET A 154 14.25 -10.22 -9.53
C MET A 154 14.26 -11.50 -8.69
N LYS A 155 14.54 -12.66 -9.29
CA LYS A 155 14.65 -13.95 -8.57
C LYS A 155 15.76 -13.95 -7.52
N ALA A 156 16.92 -13.37 -7.84
CA ALA A 156 18.03 -13.27 -6.89
C ALA A 156 17.63 -12.43 -5.65
N LYS A 157 16.91 -11.33 -5.85
CA LYS A 157 16.38 -10.49 -4.75
C LYS A 157 15.24 -11.18 -4.00
N GLN A 158 14.38 -11.92 -4.69
CA GLN A 158 13.25 -12.66 -4.09
C GLN A 158 13.72 -13.61 -2.99
N ALA A 159 14.78 -14.38 -3.24
CA ALA A 159 15.28 -15.35 -2.26
C ALA A 159 15.70 -14.69 -0.94
N LEU A 160 16.37 -13.53 -1.03
CA LEU A 160 16.81 -12.76 0.15
C LEU A 160 15.62 -12.18 0.91
N LEU A 161 14.66 -11.58 0.20
CA LEU A 161 13.46 -11.01 0.80
C LEU A 161 12.59 -12.08 1.44
N LEU A 162 12.39 -13.21 0.76
CA LEU A 162 11.59 -14.32 1.29
C LEU A 162 12.22 -14.92 2.54
N HIS A 163 13.55 -15.01 2.60
CA HIS A 163 14.24 -15.42 3.82
C HIS A 163 14.00 -14.43 4.96
N ALA A 164 14.09 -13.12 4.70
CA ALA A 164 13.81 -12.09 5.69
C ALA A 164 12.34 -12.12 6.17
N GLU A 165 11.38 -12.29 5.25
CA GLU A 165 9.96 -12.40 5.58
C GLU A 165 9.66 -13.67 6.40
N ARG A 166 10.25 -14.81 6.04
CA ARG A 166 10.14 -16.03 6.85
C ARG A 166 10.71 -15.84 8.25
N ALA A 167 11.89 -15.22 8.37
CA ALA A 167 12.47 -14.95 9.68
C ALA A 167 11.64 -13.96 10.51
N ALA A 168 10.99 -12.97 9.88
CA ALA A 168 10.06 -12.07 10.56
C ALA A 168 8.79 -12.79 11.00
N PHE A 169 8.20 -13.58 10.09
CA PHE A 169 7.02 -14.39 10.34
C PHE A 169 7.27 -15.40 11.45
N GLU A 170 8.42 -16.07 11.49
CA GLU A 170 8.77 -17.02 12.55
C GLU A 170 8.80 -16.39 13.95
N LYS A 171 9.10 -15.10 14.07
CA LYS A 171 9.01 -14.38 15.36
C LYS A 171 7.57 -14.21 15.84
N THR A 172 6.59 -14.17 14.93
CA THR A 172 5.16 -14.00 15.23
C THR A 172 4.35 -15.29 15.08
N ARG A 173 4.93 -16.33 14.48
CA ARG A 173 4.30 -17.60 14.07
C ARG A 173 3.65 -18.42 15.19
N GLY A 174 4.00 -18.15 16.45
CA GLY A 174 3.37 -18.78 17.62
C GLY A 174 2.01 -18.18 18.00
N LEU A 175 1.57 -17.11 17.34
CA LEU A 175 0.42 -16.33 17.78
C LEU A 175 -0.84 -16.52 16.94
N MET A 176 -0.77 -17.07 15.72
CA MET A 176 -1.94 -17.28 14.84
C MET A 176 -2.12 -18.74 14.44
N CYS A 177 -3.36 -19.22 14.55
CA CYS A 177 -3.81 -20.50 14.05
C CYS A 177 -4.24 -20.35 12.57
N ARG A 178 -4.28 -21.47 11.83
CA ARG A 178 -4.64 -21.47 10.40
C ARG A 178 -6.06 -20.92 10.09
N ASP A 179 -6.94 -20.91 11.07
CA ASP A 179 -8.29 -20.32 10.98
C ASP A 179 -8.30 -18.80 11.24
N GLY A 180 -7.13 -18.17 11.41
CA GLY A 180 -6.99 -16.74 11.71
C GLY A 180 -7.18 -16.39 13.18
N THR A 181 -7.47 -17.36 14.06
CA THR A 181 -7.63 -17.11 15.49
C THR A 181 -6.28 -16.95 16.18
N MET A 182 -6.21 -16.02 17.12
CA MET A 182 -5.01 -15.84 17.94
C MET A 182 -4.97 -16.86 19.08
N SER A 183 -3.89 -17.64 19.17
CA SER A 183 -3.68 -18.58 20.27
C SER A 183 -2.55 -18.08 21.17
N PRO A 184 -2.85 -17.38 22.29
CA PRO A 184 -1.82 -16.82 23.18
C PRO A 184 -0.94 -17.90 23.85
N THR A 185 -1.35 -19.17 23.76
CA THR A 185 -0.67 -20.31 24.39
C THR A 185 0.01 -21.26 23.40
N CYS A 186 0.05 -20.99 22.08
CA CYS A 186 0.74 -21.92 21.15
C CYS A 186 2.25 -21.77 21.30
N ARG A 187 2.89 -22.82 21.83
CA ARG A 187 4.36 -22.95 21.93
C ARG A 187 4.92 -23.89 20.87
N CYS A 188 4.22 -23.97 19.75
CA CYS A 188 4.47 -24.87 18.65
C CYS A 188 5.73 -24.43 17.88
N HIS A 189 6.91 -24.90 18.31
CA HIS A 189 8.22 -24.54 17.73
C HIS A 189 8.80 -25.58 16.74
N GLY A 190 7.99 -26.49 16.17
CA GLY A 190 8.47 -27.64 15.37
C GLY A 190 7.71 -27.90 14.07
N PRO A 191 8.10 -28.90 13.25
CA PRO A 191 7.43 -29.26 11.99
C PRO A 191 6.00 -29.78 12.26
N HIS A 192 5.04 -28.86 12.14
CA HIS A 192 3.67 -28.89 12.65
C HIS A 192 2.76 -29.99 12.08
N ARG A 193 2.95 -31.25 12.47
CA ARG A 193 1.87 -32.24 12.46
C ARG A 193 1.12 -32.14 13.80
N GLY A 194 0.11 -31.28 13.89
CA GLY A 194 -0.99 -31.45 14.86
C GLY A 194 -1.02 -30.64 16.16
N CYS A 195 -0.22 -29.59 16.36
CA CYS A 195 -0.22 -28.88 17.66
C CYS A 195 -0.74 -27.44 17.60
N CYS A 196 -2.05 -27.32 17.65
CA CYS A 196 -2.69 -26.25 18.39
C CYS A 196 -3.50 -26.91 19.52
N SER A 197 -3.02 -26.79 20.77
CA SER A 197 -3.74 -27.29 21.96
C SER A 197 -5.11 -26.61 22.13
N HIS A 198 -5.25 -25.38 21.63
CA HIS A 198 -6.51 -24.64 21.58
C HIS A 198 -7.53 -25.27 20.61
N HIS A 199 -7.06 -25.83 19.48
CA HIS A 199 -7.90 -26.48 18.46
C HIS A 199 -7.88 -28.01 18.51
N ARG A 200 -7.37 -28.61 19.60
CA ARG A 200 -7.29 -30.07 19.79
C ARG A 200 -6.65 -30.82 18.61
N GLY A 201 -5.71 -30.18 17.91
CA GLY A 201 -5.03 -30.75 16.75
C GLY A 201 -5.76 -30.66 15.40
N VAL A 202 -6.88 -29.93 15.32
CA VAL A 202 -7.67 -29.76 14.08
C VAL A 202 -7.10 -28.66 13.16
N ALA A 203 -6.45 -27.64 13.73
CA ALA A 203 -5.81 -26.57 12.98
C ALA A 203 -4.29 -26.68 13.05
N GLY A 204 -3.64 -26.78 11.88
CA GLY A 204 -2.20 -26.57 11.76
C GLY A 204 -1.83 -25.11 12.03
N CYS A 205 -0.55 -24.84 12.26
CA CYS A 205 -0.06 -23.46 12.29
C CYS A 205 -0.08 -22.86 10.88
N GLU A 206 -0.13 -21.54 10.82
CA GLU A 206 -0.06 -20.82 9.55
C GLU A 206 1.25 -21.19 8.80
N PRO A 207 1.17 -21.51 7.49
CA PRO A 207 2.34 -21.92 6.71
C PRO A 207 3.33 -20.77 6.58
N LEU A 208 4.61 -21.11 6.38
CA LEU A 208 5.62 -20.11 6.05
C LEU A 208 5.26 -19.40 4.73
N PRO A 209 5.53 -18.08 4.62
CA PRO A 209 5.35 -17.38 3.36
C PRO A 209 6.18 -18.04 2.26
N THR A 210 5.54 -18.25 1.10
CA THR A 210 6.15 -18.80 -0.12
C THR A 210 6.49 -17.71 -1.13
N GLU A 211 5.94 -16.51 -0.94
CA GLU A 211 6.11 -15.35 -1.80
C GLU A 211 6.38 -14.11 -0.96
N VAL A 212 7.03 -13.12 -1.57
CA VAL A 212 7.23 -11.80 -0.96
C VAL A 212 5.92 -11.04 -1.05
N SER A 213 5.45 -10.52 0.08
CA SER A 213 4.17 -9.80 0.13
C SER A 213 4.32 -8.38 -0.41
N CYS A 214 3.75 -8.09 -1.58
CA CYS A 214 3.74 -6.74 -2.15
C CYS A 214 2.46 -5.99 -1.78
N PRO A 215 2.55 -4.68 -1.48
CA PRO A 215 1.39 -3.84 -1.17
C PRO A 215 0.48 -3.64 -2.38
#